data_AF-A0A7J3KSH6-F1
#
_entry.id   AF-A0A7J3KSH6-F1
#
_cell.length_a   1.000
_cell.length_b   1.000
_cell.length_c   1.000
_cell.angle_alpha   90.00
_cell.angle_beta   90.00
_cell.angle_gamma   90.00
#
_symmetry.space_group_name_H-M   'P 1'
#
loop_
_entity.id
_entity.type
_entity.pdbx_description
1 polymer ?
#
loop_
_entity_poly.entity_id
_entity_poly.type
_entity_poly.pdbx_seq_one_letter_code
_entity_poly.pdbx_strand_id
1 'polypeptide(L)'
;MNRMLAEADLHRVLEGLITAAYAMKAVKDARCYGLLGRNISYSDFDVEVARSAGAFVCGKETAMLAAIEGGRAMPRQRPPYPATYGLFDKPTVINNVELLLM
;
A
#
# COMPACT_ATOMS: atom_id res chain seq x y z
N MET A 1 11.03 12.17 -7.59
CA MET A 1 11.28 12.55 -6.17
C MET A 1 11.98 13.90 -6.19
N ASN A 2 11.28 14.95 -5.78
CA ASN A 2 11.72 16.34 -5.99
C ASN A 2 12.90 16.65 -5.06
N ARG A 3 14.07 16.94 -5.63
CA ARG A 3 15.24 17.50 -4.93
C ARG A 3 14.82 18.65 -3.98
N MET A 4 13.86 19.44 -4.42
CA MET A 4 13.23 20.54 -3.68
C MET A 4 12.53 20.10 -2.38
N LEU A 5 11.89 18.93 -2.31
CA LEU A 5 11.23 18.44 -1.08
C LEU A 5 12.25 17.96 -0.04
N ALA A 6 13.33 17.32 -0.50
CA ALA A 6 14.43 16.89 0.37
C ALA A 6 15.24 18.09 0.92
N GLU A 7 15.34 19.16 0.13
CA GLU A 7 16.06 20.38 0.51
C GLU A 7 15.20 21.37 1.31
N ALA A 8 13.87 21.41 1.11
CA ALA A 8 12.99 22.40 1.74
C ALA A 8 12.45 22.00 3.12
N ASP A 9 12.26 20.71 3.41
CA ASP A 9 11.66 20.26 4.67
C ASP A 9 12.15 18.84 5.06
N LEU A 10 13.39 18.78 5.56
CA LEU A 10 14.03 17.53 5.98
C LEU A 10 13.27 16.82 7.11
N HIS A 11 12.58 17.57 7.97
CA HIS A 11 11.80 17.01 9.07
C HIS A 11 10.63 16.18 8.56
N ARG A 12 9.89 16.66 7.55
CA ARG A 12 8.83 15.87 6.92
C ARG A 12 9.34 14.62 6.22
N VAL A 13 10.52 14.70 5.59
CA VAL A 13 11.16 13.52 5.00
C VAL A 13 11.49 12.48 6.08
N LEU A 14 12.06 12.91 7.20
CA LEU A 14 12.34 12.03 8.33
C LEU A 14 11.06 11.44 8.94
N GLU A 15 10.01 12.24 9.12
CA GLU A 15 8.71 11.78 9.63
C GLU A 15 8.10 10.68 8.74
N GLY A 16 8.13 10.88 7.42
CA GLY A 16 7.64 9.87 6.47
C GLY A 16 8.46 8.58 6.52
N LEU A 17 9.80 8.69 6.62
CA LEU A 17 10.69 7.52 6.75
C LEU A 17 10.46 6.75 8.05
N ILE A 18 10.30 7.46 9.17
CA ILE A 18 10.03 6.88 10.48
C ILE A 18 8.67 6.16 10.46
N THR A 19 7.63 6.80 9.93
CA THR A 19 6.29 6.21 9.81
C THR A 19 6.32 4.92 8.99
N ALA A 20 7.01 4.92 7.85
CA ALA A 20 7.17 3.72 7.04
C ALA A 20 7.90 2.60 7.80
N ALA A 21 8.97 2.93 8.54
CA ALA A 21 9.71 1.98 9.36
C ALA A 21 8.83 1.36 10.47
N TYR A 22 8.03 2.19 11.15
CA TYR A 22 7.08 1.72 12.16
C TYR A 22 6.00 0.80 11.58
N ALA A 23 5.44 1.14 10.43
CA ALA A 23 4.44 0.29 9.76
C ALA A 23 5.01 -1.10 9.42
N MET A 24 6.21 -1.15 8.85
CA MET A 24 6.89 -2.42 8.55
C MET A 24 7.17 -3.24 9.82
N LYS A 25 7.59 -2.57 10.90
CA LYS A 25 7.82 -3.22 12.20
C LYS A 25 6.51 -3.74 12.78
N ALA A 26 5.44 -2.95 12.78
CA ALA A 26 4.14 -3.34 13.34
C ALA A 26 3.57 -4.59 12.66
N VAL A 27 3.68 -4.70 11.33
CA VAL A 27 3.27 -5.90 10.59
C VAL A 27 4.13 -7.10 10.97
N LYS A 28 5.45 -6.93 11.13
CA LYS A 28 6.34 -8.00 11.57
C LYS A 28 6.01 -8.47 12.99
N ASP A 29 5.78 -7.53 13.90
CA ASP A 29 5.45 -7.82 15.30
C ASP A 29 4.08 -8.53 15.37
N ALA A 30 3.08 -8.07 14.62
CA ALA A 30 1.77 -8.71 14.54
C ALA A 30 1.83 -10.16 14.03
N ARG A 31 2.68 -10.44 13.03
CA ARG A 31 2.97 -11.84 12.62
C ARG A 31 3.64 -12.65 13.74
N CYS A 32 4.59 -12.07 14.46
CA CYS A 32 5.28 -12.74 15.57
C CYS A 32 4.32 -13.13 16.70
N TYR A 33 3.36 -12.25 17.00
CA TYR A 33 2.31 -12.50 18.00
C TYR A 33 1.18 -13.41 17.50
N GLY A 34 1.23 -13.90 16.26
CA GLY A 34 0.19 -14.76 15.68
C GLY A 34 -1.13 -14.04 15.41
N LEU A 35 -1.09 -12.73 15.18
CA LEU A 35 -2.25 -11.92 14.78
C LEU A 35 -2.40 -11.83 13.25
N LEU A 36 -1.35 -12.18 12.52
CA LEU A 36 -1.29 -12.26 11.06
C LEU A 36 -0.65 -13.60 10.66
N GLY A 37 -1.06 -14.14 9.52
CA GLY A 37 -0.58 -15.40 8.96
C GLY A 37 -1.71 -16.42 8.80
N ARG A 38 -1.42 -17.68 9.11
CA ARG A 38 -2.38 -18.78 8.93
C ARG A 38 -3.23 -19.00 10.17
N ASN A 39 -4.44 -19.49 9.96
CA ASN A 39 -5.37 -19.90 11.02
C ASN A 39 -5.68 -18.79 12.05
N ILE A 40 -5.81 -17.55 11.57
CA ILE A 40 -6.31 -16.40 12.32
C ILE A 40 -7.83 -16.50 12.37
N SER A 41 -8.40 -16.89 13.52
CA SER A 41 -9.86 -16.99 13.71
C SER A 41 -10.56 -17.78 12.60
N TYR A 42 -10.09 -19.00 12.35
CA TYR A 42 -10.63 -19.96 11.36
C TYR A 42 -10.36 -19.64 9.89
N SER A 43 -9.55 -18.62 9.56
CA SER A 43 -9.12 -18.34 8.19
C SER A 43 -7.66 -17.89 8.13
N ASP A 44 -7.09 -17.83 6.93
CA ASP A 44 -5.78 -17.21 6.72
C ASP A 44 -5.97 -15.70 6.50
N PHE A 45 -5.22 -14.88 7.24
CA PHE A 45 -5.28 -13.42 7.15
C PHE A 45 -3.89 -12.81 7.29
N ASP A 46 -3.41 -12.13 6.26
CA ASP A 46 -2.07 -11.54 6.24
C ASP A 46 -2.10 -10.13 5.63
N VAL A 47 -1.06 -9.34 5.90
CA VAL A 47 -0.92 -7.95 5.47
C VAL A 47 0.48 -7.72 4.93
N GLU A 48 0.59 -7.24 3.70
CA GLU A 48 1.87 -6.84 3.11
C GLU A 48 1.97 -5.32 2.98
N VAL A 49 3.16 -4.78 3.27
CA VAL A 49 3.47 -3.35 3.09
C VAL A 49 4.27 -3.20 1.80
N ALA A 50 3.60 -2.72 0.75
CA ALA A 50 4.24 -2.41 -0.53
C ALA A 50 4.76 -0.96 -0.54
N ARG A 51 6.00 -0.76 -1.03
CA ARG A 51 6.57 0.57 -1.24
C ARG A 51 6.48 0.94 -2.71
N SER A 52 5.71 1.99 -3.01
CA SER A 52 5.61 2.53 -4.36
C SER A 52 6.87 3.30 -4.77
N ALA A 53 7.15 3.37 -6.08
CA ALA A 53 8.29 4.09 -6.66
C ALA A 53 8.22 5.64 -6.52
N GLY A 54 7.26 6.18 -5.78
CA GLY A 54 7.21 7.60 -5.41
C GLY A 54 6.78 8.54 -6.53
N ALA A 55 6.01 8.07 -7.51
CA ALA A 55 5.37 8.92 -8.51
C ALA A 55 3.98 9.35 -8.05
N PHE A 56 3.62 10.62 -8.24
CA PHE A 56 2.31 11.18 -7.86
C PHE A 56 1.14 10.36 -8.44
N VAL A 57 1.29 9.88 -9.67
CA VAL A 57 0.30 9.02 -10.34
C VAL A 57 0.02 7.73 -9.59
N CYS A 58 0.98 7.20 -8.81
CA CYS A 58 0.80 6.00 -8.00
C CYS A 58 -0.24 6.17 -6.88
N GLY A 59 -0.63 7.41 -6.54
CA GLY A 59 -1.71 7.68 -5.58
C GLY A 59 -3.11 7.44 -6.15
N LYS A 60 -3.25 7.18 -7.46
CA LYS A 60 -4.54 6.79 -8.05
C LYS A 60 -4.74 5.27 -7.94
N GLU A 61 -5.93 4.86 -7.55
CA GLU A 61 -6.32 3.45 -7.32
C GLU A 61 -5.76 2.45 -8.35
N THR A 62 -6.09 2.60 -9.64
CA THR A 62 -5.68 1.62 -10.65
C THR A 62 -4.20 1.71 -11.02
N ALA A 63 -3.59 2.88 -10.85
CA ALA A 63 -2.15 3.05 -11.01
C ALA A 63 -1.36 2.43 -9.85
N MET A 64 -1.92 2.46 -8.64
CA MET A 64 -1.37 1.77 -7.46
C MET A 64 -1.32 0.26 -7.69
N LEU A 65 -2.40 -0.34 -8.20
CA LEU A 65 -2.42 -1.77 -8.54
C LEU A 65 -1.32 -2.14 -9.54
N ALA A 66 -1.21 -1.39 -10.64
CA ALA A 66 -0.18 -1.62 -11.66
C ALA A 66 1.24 -1.47 -11.09
N ALA A 67 1.45 -0.58 -10.13
CA ALA A 67 2.74 -0.42 -9.45
C ALA A 67 3.08 -1.61 -8.55
N ILE A 68 2.09 -2.15 -7.81
CA ILE A 68 2.27 -3.34 -6.96
C ILE A 68 2.60 -4.57 -7.82
N GLU A 69 2.01 -4.69 -8.99
CA GLU A 69 2.28 -5.77 -9.95
C GLU A 69 3.64 -5.64 -10.66
N GLY A 70 4.43 -4.60 -10.35
CA GLY A 70 5.75 -4.35 -10.96
C GLY A 70 5.70 -3.66 -12.32
N GLY A 71 4.51 -3.25 -12.78
CA GLY A 71 4.32 -2.49 -14.00
C GLY A 71 4.57 -1.00 -13.83
N ARG A 72 4.44 -0.27 -14.94
CA ARG A 72 4.37 1.19 -14.89
C ARG A 72 3.06 1.62 -14.21
N ALA A 73 3.16 2.55 -13.26
CA ALA A 73 2.02 3.11 -12.54
C ALA A 73 1.15 4.00 -13.44
N MET A 74 0.42 3.40 -14.36
CA MET A 74 -0.49 4.07 -15.27
C MET A 74 -1.94 3.69 -14.91
N PRO A 75 -2.86 4.67 -14.80
CA PRO A 75 -4.25 4.36 -14.52
C PRO A 75 -4.85 3.48 -15.63
N ARG A 76 -5.53 2.40 -15.22
CA ARG A 76 -6.34 1.58 -16.13
C ARG A 76 -7.66 2.29 -16.41
N GLN A 77 -8.09 2.24 -17.67
CA GLN A 77 -9.42 2.70 -18.07
C GLN A 77 -10.47 1.72 -17.53
N ARG A 78 -11.60 2.24 -17.05
CA ARG A 78 -12.75 1.45 -16.57
C ARG A 78 -13.78 1.38 -17.70
N PRO A 79 -14.44 0.24 -17.95
CA PRO A 79 -14.31 -1.08 -17.30
C PRO A 79 -13.05 -1.87 -17.76
N PRO A 80 -12.61 -2.91 -17.01
CA PRO A 80 -13.23 -3.48 -15.79
C PRO A 80 -12.93 -2.66 -14.52
N TYR A 81 -13.77 -2.84 -13.49
CA TYR A 81 -13.59 -2.20 -12.18
C TYR A 81 -12.73 -3.08 -11.26
N PRO A 82 -11.91 -2.51 -10.36
CA PRO A 82 -11.07 -3.28 -9.42
C PRO A 82 -11.83 -4.30 -8.57
N ALA A 83 -13.08 -3.96 -8.20
CA ALA A 83 -13.94 -4.83 -7.41
C ALA A 83 -14.26 -6.16 -8.10
N THR A 84 -14.21 -6.22 -9.44
CA THR A 84 -14.37 -7.45 -10.21
C THR A 84 -13.03 -7.97 -10.75
N TYR A 85 -12.14 -7.06 -11.17
CA TYR A 85 -10.85 -7.38 -11.78
C TYR A 85 -9.79 -6.35 -11.35
N GLY A 86 -9.08 -6.66 -10.27
CA GLY A 86 -8.17 -5.78 -9.58
C GLY A 86 -6.72 -6.27 -9.58
N LEU A 87 -6.14 -6.42 -8.39
CA LEU A 87 -4.76 -6.84 -8.18
C LEU A 87 -4.57 -8.30 -8.60
N PHE A 88 -3.59 -8.57 -9.46
CA PHE A 88 -3.31 -9.91 -10.00
C PHE A 88 -4.56 -10.58 -10.58
N ASP A 89 -5.40 -9.79 -11.25
CA ASP A 89 -6.64 -10.23 -11.88
C ASP A 89 -7.70 -10.78 -10.89
N LYS A 90 -7.55 -10.48 -9.59
CA LYS A 90 -8.49 -10.88 -8.53
C LYS A 90 -9.39 -9.72 -8.09
N PRO A 91 -10.63 -10.00 -7.65
CA PRO A 91 -11.50 -9.01 -7.02
C PRO A 91 -10.76 -8.26 -5.90
N THR A 92 -10.68 -6.94 -6.01
CA THR A 92 -9.91 -6.09 -5.08
C THR A 92 -10.71 -4.86 -4.69
N VAL A 93 -10.88 -4.68 -3.38
CA VAL A 93 -11.41 -3.44 -2.80
C VAL A 93 -10.24 -2.56 -2.40
N ILE A 94 -10.26 -1.31 -2.82
CA ILE A 94 -9.24 -0.31 -2.49
C ILE A 94 -9.88 0.69 -1.55
N ASN A 95 -9.29 0.87 -0.37
CA ASN A 95 -9.77 1.80 0.65
C ASN A 95 -8.67 2.77 1.06
N ASN A 96 -9.06 4.01 1.36
CA ASN A 96 -8.19 4.94 2.09
C ASN A 96 -8.04 4.45 3.54
N VAL A 97 -6.85 4.66 4.12
CA VAL A 97 -6.52 4.33 5.50
C VAL A 97 -7.52 4.98 6.48
N GLU A 98 -7.87 6.25 6.27
CA GLU A 98 -8.82 6.96 7.15
C GLU A 98 -10.19 6.27 7.22
N LEU A 99 -10.72 5.87 6.06
CA LEU A 99 -12.03 5.20 5.97
C LEU A 99 -11.99 3.77 6.48
N LEU A 100 -10.84 3.09 6.40
CA LEU A 100 -10.69 1.71 6.87
C LEU A 100 -10.68 1.61 8.40
N LEU A 101 -10.25 2.67 9.09
CA LEU A 101 -10.10 2.71 10.55
C LEU A 101 -11.36 3.19 11.29
N MET A 102 -12.35 3.72 10.57
CA MET A 102 -13.60 4.26 11.10
C MET A 102 -14.73 3.23 11.04
#